data_AF-A0A7W2M8L4-F1
#
_entry.id   AF-A0A7W2M8L4-F1
#
_cell.length_a   1.000
_cell.length_b   1.000
_cell.length_c   1.000
_cell.angle_alpha   90.00
_cell.angle_beta   90.00
_cell.angle_gamma   90.00
#
_symmetry.space_group_name_H-M   'P 1'
#
loop_
_entity.id
_entity.type
_entity.pdbx_description
1 polymer ?
#
loop_
_entity_poly.entity_id
_entity_poly.type
_entity_poly.pdbx_seq_one_letter_code
_entity_poly.pdbx_strand_id
1 'polypeptide(L)'
;MGIKVKVERTTDGIYWGTTQNIPGVVTADGKDLITLKENLQEALELYLETAQDIDDKKILKLMSEGINLEYQLELSELFNKLKVINKSAFANRIGISPSLLRQYSTKKDIYISEERAKKIEKELHILGQELQSIRL
;
A
#
# COMPACT_ATOMS: atom_id res chain seq x y z
N MET A 1 -18.71 -0.59 -5.27
CA MET A 1 -17.95 -1.54 -4.42
C MET A 1 -16.48 -1.10 -4.31
N GLY A 2 -15.82 -1.31 -3.16
CA GLY A 2 -14.37 -1.06 -3.02
C GLY A 2 -13.52 -2.21 -3.52
N ILE A 3 -12.66 -1.98 -4.53
CA ILE A 3 -11.67 -2.94 -5.01
C ILE A 3 -10.42 -2.80 -4.15
N LYS A 4 -10.04 -3.86 -3.44
CA LYS A 4 -8.84 -3.92 -2.62
C LYS A 4 -7.63 -4.11 -3.51
N VAL A 5 -6.64 -3.24 -3.31
CA VAL A 5 -5.35 -3.30 -3.98
C VAL A 5 -4.29 -3.59 -2.94
N LYS A 6 -3.62 -4.74 -3.05
CA LYS A 6 -2.40 -5.00 -2.28
C LYS A 6 -1.25 -4.26 -2.91
N VAL A 7 -0.51 -3.52 -2.10
CA VAL A 7 0.64 -2.73 -2.51
C VAL A 7 1.87 -3.24 -1.78
N GLU A 8 2.85 -3.71 -2.55
CA GLU A 8 4.14 -4.16 -2.08
C GLU A 8 5.24 -3.22 -2.60
N ARG A 9 6.32 -3.08 -1.85
CA ARG A 9 7.50 -2.34 -2.31
C ARG A 9 8.68 -3.29 -2.45
N THR A 10 9.20 -3.41 -3.66
CA THR A 10 10.34 -4.26 -3.97
C THR A 10 11.65 -3.67 -3.46
N THR A 11 12.72 -4.47 -3.46
CA THR A 11 14.02 -4.11 -2.87
C THR A 11 14.68 -2.92 -3.58
N ASP A 12 14.48 -2.81 -4.90
CA ASP A 12 14.87 -1.72 -5.80
C ASP A 12 14.03 -0.43 -5.62
N GLY A 13 12.96 -0.50 -4.82
CA GLY A 13 12.16 0.64 -4.41
C GLY A 13 10.90 0.87 -5.22
N ILE A 14 10.61 0.04 -6.23
CA ILE A 14 9.38 0.07 -7.04
C ILE A 14 8.19 -0.41 -6.21
N TYR A 15 7.02 0.19 -6.45
CA TYR A 15 5.75 -0.19 -5.87
C TYR A 15 4.98 -1.07 -6.86
N TRP A 16 4.43 -2.18 -6.38
CA TRP A 16 3.59 -3.10 -7.15
C TRP A 16 2.20 -3.15 -6.55
N GLY A 17 1.17 -2.90 -7.37
CA GLY A 17 -0.23 -2.95 -6.98
C GLY A 17 -0.93 -4.15 -7.63
N THR A 18 -1.74 -4.88 -6.87
CA THR A 18 -2.53 -6.01 -7.39
C THR A 18 -3.95 -6.04 -6.80
N THR A 19 -4.97 -6.06 -7.66
CA THR A 19 -6.37 -6.18 -7.24
C THR A 19 -6.68 -7.54 -6.63
N GLN A 20 -7.51 -7.61 -5.58
CA GLN A 20 -7.74 -8.85 -4.83
C GLN A 20 -9.16 -9.43 -4.90
N ASN A 21 -10.17 -8.59 -5.12
CA ASN A 21 -11.58 -8.94 -4.93
C ASN A 21 -12.43 -8.64 -6.16
N ILE A 22 -11.83 -8.84 -7.34
CA ILE A 22 -12.50 -8.86 -8.63
C ILE A 22 -12.08 -10.13 -9.38
N PRO A 23 -12.90 -10.65 -10.31
CA PRO A 23 -12.44 -11.66 -11.26
C PRO A 23 -11.19 -11.17 -12.02
N GLY A 24 -10.32 -12.09 -12.41
CA GLY A 24 -9.04 -11.74 -13.03
C GLY A 24 -8.05 -11.11 -12.05
N VAL A 25 -6.96 -10.56 -12.60
CA VAL A 25 -5.93 -9.86 -11.84
C VAL A 25 -5.52 -8.63 -12.64
N VAL A 26 -5.80 -7.44 -12.11
CA VAL A 26 -5.25 -6.18 -12.62
C VAL A 26 -4.05 -5.83 -11.76
N THR A 27 -2.91 -5.60 -12.42
CA THR A 27 -1.67 -5.24 -11.75
C THR A 27 -0.96 -4.13 -12.52
N ALA A 28 -0.23 -3.30 -11.79
CA ALA A 28 0.62 -2.26 -12.32
C ALA A 28 1.77 -2.01 -11.33
N ASP A 29 2.80 -1.33 -11.80
CA ASP A 29 3.93 -0.87 -11.02
C ASP A 29 4.07 0.66 -11.05
N GLY A 30 4.91 1.20 -10.16
CA GLY A 30 5.22 2.62 -10.14
C GLY A 30 6.42 2.93 -9.26
N LYS A 31 7.19 3.96 -9.63
CA LYS A 31 8.36 4.42 -8.84
C LYS A 31 7.99 4.99 -7.47
N ASP A 32 6.75 5.43 -7.33
CA ASP A 32 6.12 5.92 -6.11
C ASP A 32 4.63 5.55 -6.11
N LEU A 33 3.96 5.79 -4.99
CA LEU A 33 2.54 5.43 -4.84
C LEU A 33 1.63 6.23 -5.77
N ILE A 34 2.02 7.44 -6.21
CA ILE A 34 1.21 8.25 -7.12
C ILE A 34 1.25 7.62 -8.51
N THR A 35 2.45 7.37 -9.04
CA THR A 35 2.62 6.71 -10.34
C THR A 35 1.99 5.32 -10.36
N LEU A 36 2.09 4.54 -9.27
CA LEU A 36 1.41 3.24 -9.19
C LEU A 36 -0.11 3.39 -9.35
N LYS A 37 -0.71 4.40 -8.70
CA LYS A 37 -2.16 4.63 -8.76
C LYS A 37 -2.63 5.02 -10.15
N GLU A 38 -1.87 5.88 -10.82
CA GLU A 38 -2.13 6.29 -12.20
C GLU A 38 -2.06 5.08 -13.14
N ASN A 39 -0.97 4.32 -13.09
CA ASN A 39 -0.77 3.14 -13.93
C ASN A 39 -1.83 2.05 -13.65
N LEU A 40 -2.22 1.84 -12.39
CA LEU A 40 -3.24 0.86 -12.03
C LEU A 40 -4.63 1.29 -12.49
N GLN A 41 -4.92 2.60 -12.49
CA GLN A 41 -6.17 3.15 -13.02
C GLN A 41 -6.26 2.89 -14.53
N GLU A 42 -5.19 3.15 -15.28
CA GLU A 42 -5.13 2.84 -16.73
C GLU A 42 -5.30 1.35 -17.01
N ALA A 43 -4.60 0.49 -16.25
CA ALA A 43 -4.71 -0.96 -16.39
C ALA A 43 -6.14 -1.46 -16.06
N LEU A 44 -6.80 -0.82 -15.09
CA LEU A 44 -8.17 -1.13 -14.74
C LEU A 44 -9.14 -0.69 -15.83
N GLU A 45 -8.96 0.49 -16.43
CA GLU A 45 -9.78 0.97 -17.54
C GLU A 45 -9.73 0.00 -18.72
N LEU A 46 -8.54 -0.44 -19.13
CA LEU A 46 -8.37 -1.45 -20.18
C LEU A 46 -9.05 -2.79 -19.85
N TYR A 47 -8.96 -3.21 -18.58
CA TYR A 47 -9.64 -4.42 -18.11
C TYR A 47 -11.17 -4.30 -18.22
N LEU A 48 -11.72 -3.14 -17.89
CA LEU A 48 -13.16 -2.86 -17.96
C LEU A 48 -13.65 -2.73 -19.41
N GLU A 49 -12.87 -2.12 -20.29
CA GLU A 49 -13.15 -2.07 -21.74
C GLU A 49 -13.22 -3.49 -22.32
N THR A 50 -12.24 -4.34 -21.99
CA THR A 50 -12.23 -5.74 -22.43
C THR A 50 -13.48 -6.48 -21.94
N ALA A 51 -13.92 -6.23 -20.71
CA ALA A 51 -15.13 -6.83 -20.16
C ALA A 51 -16.41 -6.36 -20.87
N GLN A 52 -16.45 -5.13 -21.36
CA GLN A 52 -17.55 -4.62 -22.19
C GLN A 52 -17.59 -5.32 -23.54
N ASP A 53 -16.44 -5.46 -24.20
CA ASP A 53 -16.33 -6.07 -25.54
C ASP A 53 -16.82 -7.52 -25.57
N ILE A 54 -16.60 -8.26 -24.48
CA ILE A 54 -17.00 -9.68 -24.37
C ILE A 54 -18.33 -9.91 -23.64
N ASP A 55 -19.08 -8.85 -23.29
CA ASP A 55 -20.30 -8.89 -22.47
C ASP A 55 -20.13 -9.68 -21.16
N ASP A 56 -19.03 -9.44 -20.42
CA ASP A 56 -18.84 -10.05 -19.10
C ASP A 56 -19.77 -9.43 -18.06
N LYS A 57 -20.96 -10.04 -17.94
CA LYS A 57 -22.03 -9.62 -17.02
C LYS A 57 -21.58 -9.49 -15.56
N LYS A 58 -20.57 -10.25 -15.11
CA LYS A 58 -20.09 -10.15 -13.73
C LYS A 58 -19.35 -8.83 -13.53
N ILE A 59 -18.45 -8.48 -14.45
CA ILE A 59 -17.67 -7.25 -14.37
C ILE A 59 -18.52 -6.02 -14.68
N LEU A 60 -19.42 -6.10 -15.67
CA LEU A 60 -20.34 -5.01 -15.99
C LEU A 60 -21.23 -4.64 -14.80
N LYS A 61 -21.69 -5.64 -14.04
CA LYS A 61 -22.42 -5.39 -12.79
C LYS A 61 -21.55 -4.61 -11.79
N LEU A 62 -20.29 -5.02 -11.60
CA LEU A 62 -19.37 -4.29 -10.71
C LEU A 62 -19.15 -2.83 -11.14
N MET A 63 -19.06 -2.57 -12.45
CA MET A 63 -18.95 -1.20 -12.97
C MET A 63 -20.16 -0.34 -12.60
N SER A 64 -21.38 -0.90 -12.74
CA SER A 64 -22.62 -0.18 -12.46
C SER A 64 -22.78 0.24 -10.99
N GLU A 65 -22.11 -0.46 -10.07
CA GLU A 65 -22.11 -0.17 -8.63
C GLU A 65 -21.06 0.88 -8.22
N GLY A 66 -20.31 1.41 -9.19
CA GLY A 66 -19.21 2.34 -8.97
C GLY A 66 -17.95 1.66 -8.43
N ILE A 67 -16.79 2.07 -8.96
CA ILE A 67 -15.49 1.50 -8.61
C ILE A 67 -14.72 2.50 -7.74
N ASN A 68 -14.24 2.02 -6.60
CA ASN A 68 -13.31 2.76 -5.74
C ASN A 68 -12.12 1.86 -5.42
N LEU A 69 -10.90 2.34 -5.60
CA LEU A 69 -9.68 1.59 -5.28
C LEU A 69 -9.25 1.82 -3.84
N GLU A 70 -9.15 0.74 -3.07
CA GLU A 70 -8.74 0.73 -1.67
C GLU A 70 -7.33 0.14 -1.52
N TYR A 71 -6.34 1.02 -1.41
CA TYR A 71 -4.94 0.64 -1.33
C TYR A 71 -4.55 0.17 0.07
N GLN A 72 -3.96 -1.01 0.14
CA GLN A 72 -3.46 -1.62 1.36
C GLN A 72 -1.97 -1.94 1.20
N LEU A 73 -1.12 -1.40 2.08
CA LEU A 73 0.33 -1.47 1.95
C LEU A 73 0.93 -2.50 2.90
N GLU A 74 1.94 -3.21 2.41
CA GLU A 74 2.82 -4.09 3.18
C GLU A 74 4.08 -3.31 3.62
N LEU A 75 4.43 -3.35 4.91
CA LEU A 75 5.54 -2.54 5.48
C LEU A 75 6.72 -3.36 6.00
N SER A 76 6.68 -4.69 5.93
CA SER A 76 7.70 -5.56 6.54
C SER A 76 9.08 -5.27 5.97
N GLU A 77 9.20 -5.08 4.66
CA GLU A 77 10.49 -4.78 4.00
C GLU A 77 11.06 -3.41 4.43
N LEU A 78 10.20 -2.41 4.63
CA LEU A 78 10.63 -1.10 5.16
C LEU A 78 11.27 -1.26 6.55
N PHE A 79 10.58 -1.95 7.47
CA PHE A 79 11.09 -2.15 8.83
C PHE A 79 12.23 -3.17 8.90
N ASN A 80 12.39 -4.02 7.89
CA ASN A 80 13.57 -4.86 7.73
C ASN A 80 14.81 -4.04 7.37
N LYS A 81 14.66 -2.93 6.62
CA LYS A 81 15.75 -1.97 6.35
C LYS A 81 16.05 -1.09 7.57
N LEU A 82 15.04 -0.74 8.36
CA LEU A 82 15.16 0.16 9.52
C LEU A 82 15.44 -0.56 10.86
N LYS A 83 16.37 -1.53 10.87
CA LYS A 83 16.67 -2.33 12.09
C LYS A 83 17.19 -1.50 13.27
N VAL A 84 17.76 -0.32 12.99
CA VAL A 84 18.26 0.62 14.00
C VAL A 84 17.15 1.25 14.84
N ILE A 85 15.90 1.22 14.36
CA ILE A 85 14.76 1.81 15.07
C ILE A 85 14.23 0.81 16.10
N ASN A 86 14.17 1.25 17.36
CA ASN A 86 13.44 0.52 18.40
C ASN A 86 11.93 0.57 18.09
N LYS A 87 11.41 -0.53 17.55
CA LYS A 87 10.02 -0.66 17.11
C LYS A 87 9.02 -0.40 18.24
N SER A 88 9.27 -0.87 19.46
CA SER A 88 8.35 -0.66 20.58
C SER A 88 8.27 0.81 20.99
N ALA A 89 9.41 1.50 21.06
CA ALA A 89 9.43 2.93 21.35
C ALA A 89 8.77 3.75 20.23
N PHE A 90 9.05 3.39 18.98
CA PHE A 90 8.42 4.03 17.82
C PHE A 90 6.89 3.80 17.79
N ALA A 91 6.42 2.59 18.11
CA ALA A 91 4.99 2.29 18.20
C ALA A 91 4.29 3.20 19.22
N ASN A 92 4.87 3.33 20.41
CA ASN A 92 4.33 4.21 21.46
C ASN A 92 4.28 5.67 21.00
N ARG A 93 5.35 6.16 20.35
CA ARG A 93 5.43 7.52 19.78
C ARG A 93 4.26 7.81 18.82
N ILE A 94 3.92 6.86 17.95
CA ILE A 94 2.88 7.05 16.93
C ILE A 94 1.46 6.66 17.40
N GLY A 95 1.32 6.25 18.65
CA GLY A 95 0.05 5.81 19.25
C GLY A 95 -0.48 4.48 18.69
N ILE A 96 0.42 3.55 18.34
CA ILE A 96 0.10 2.20 17.91
C ILE A 96 0.61 1.21 18.97
N SER A 97 -0.13 0.13 19.22
CA SER A 97 0.36 -0.87 20.17
C SER A 97 1.66 -1.52 19.66
N PRO A 98 2.67 -1.75 20.53
CA PRO A 98 3.92 -2.39 20.13
C PRO A 98 3.71 -3.77 19.47
N SER A 99 2.69 -4.51 19.90
CA SER A 99 2.33 -5.80 19.30
C SER A 99 1.85 -5.64 17.85
N LEU A 100 1.04 -4.63 17.57
CA LEU A 100 0.51 -4.37 16.24
C LEU A 100 1.61 -3.90 15.28
N LEU A 101 2.48 -2.98 15.70
CA LEU A 101 3.63 -2.58 14.87
C LEU A 101 4.60 -3.74 14.64
N ARG A 102 4.78 -4.64 15.62
CA ARG A 102 5.55 -5.87 15.42
C ARG A 102 4.95 -6.72 14.30
N GLN A 103 3.62 -6.86 14.22
CA GLN A 103 2.98 -7.59 13.13
C GLN A 103 3.26 -6.92 11.77
N TYR A 104 3.06 -5.59 11.67
CA TYR A 104 3.32 -4.82 10.45
C TYR A 104 4.76 -4.90 9.96
N SER A 105 5.70 -5.14 10.88
CA SER A 105 7.13 -5.12 10.59
C SER A 105 7.78 -6.49 10.43
N THR A 106 7.01 -7.58 10.53
CA THR A 106 7.54 -8.96 10.49
C THR A 106 6.76 -9.91 9.59
N LYS A 107 5.47 -9.65 9.36
CA LYS A 107 4.60 -10.52 8.56
C LYS A 107 4.34 -9.90 7.20
N LYS A 108 4.75 -10.60 6.12
CA LYS A 108 4.58 -10.16 4.73
C LYS A 108 3.13 -10.09 4.24
N ASP A 109 2.18 -10.65 5.00
CA ASP A 109 0.77 -10.67 4.62
C ASP A 109 -0.11 -9.73 5.47
N ILE A 110 0.50 -8.80 6.20
CA ILE A 110 -0.24 -7.81 6.98
C ILE A 110 -0.25 -6.49 6.24
N TYR A 111 -1.41 -6.22 5.65
CA TYR A 111 -1.65 -5.01 4.89
C TYR A 111 -2.37 -3.96 5.74
N ILE A 112 -1.93 -2.71 5.63
CA ILE A 112 -2.51 -1.56 6.35
C ILE A 112 -3.06 -0.54 5.37
N SER A 113 -4.00 0.30 5.81
CA SER A 113 -4.51 1.38 4.96
C SER A 113 -3.41 2.37 4.58
N GLU A 114 -3.55 3.00 3.41
CA GLU A 114 -2.69 4.12 2.99
C GLU A 114 -2.60 5.22 4.04
N GLU A 115 -3.71 5.58 4.69
CA GLU A 115 -3.73 6.56 5.76
C GLU A 115 -2.80 6.16 6.92
N ARG A 116 -2.83 4.89 7.33
CA ARG A 116 -1.95 4.36 8.38
C ARG A 116 -0.50 4.38 7.94
N ALA A 117 -0.22 4.01 6.69
CA ALA A 117 1.13 4.05 6.12
C ALA A 117 1.69 5.48 6.08
N LYS A 118 0.89 6.46 5.64
CA LYS A 118 1.26 7.90 5.66
C LYS A 118 1.54 8.41 7.07
N LYS A 119 0.77 7.96 8.07
CA LYS A 119 1.04 8.32 9.47
C LYS A 119 2.40 7.79 9.93
N ILE A 120 2.73 6.54 9.57
CA ILE A 120 4.04 5.93 9.89
C ILE A 120 5.16 6.67 9.17
N GLU A 121 5.00 6.95 7.87
CA GLU A 121 5.96 7.71 7.06
C GLU A 121 6.26 9.09 7.66
N LYS A 122 5.20 9.85 7.98
CA LYS A 122 5.34 11.18 8.59
C LYS A 122 6.19 11.14 9.86
N GLU A 123 5.92 10.17 10.74
CA GLU A 123 6.65 10.03 12.01
C GLU A 123 8.09 9.57 11.81
N LEU A 124 8.37 8.75 10.79
CA LEU A 124 9.74 8.41 10.40
C LEU A 124 10.50 9.65 9.90
N HIS A 125 9.87 10.51 9.10
CA HIS A 125 10.48 11.76 8.64
C HIS A 125 10.76 12.72 9.79
N ILE A 126 9.83 12.88 10.74
CA ILE A 126 10.06 13.70 11.94
C ILE A 126 11.23 13.14 12.76
N LEU A 127 11.27 11.82 13.01
CA LEU A 127 12.39 11.18 13.69
C LEU A 127 13.72 11.42 12.95
N GLY A 128 13.73 11.35 11.62
CA GLY A 128 14.89 11.67 10.80
C GLY A 128 15.39 13.11 11.00
N GLN A 129 14.48 14.08 11.04
CA GLN A 129 14.81 15.49 11.29
C GLN A 129 15.37 15.70 12.71
N GLU A 130 14.81 15.03 13.72
CA GLU A 130 15.32 15.09 15.09
C GLU A 130 16.77 14.58 15.16
N LEU A 131 17.04 13.42 14.54
CA LEU A 131 18.39 12.85 14.49
C LEU A 131 19.39 13.79 13.80
N GLN A 132 18.99 14.46 12.72
CA GLN A 132 19.82 15.43 12.00
C GLN A 132 20.10 16.71 12.80
N SER A 133 19.27 17.04 13.79
CA SER A 133 19.42 18.26 14.59
C SER A 133 20.47 18.17 15.70
N ILE A 134 20.91 16.96 16.05
CA ILE A 134 21.90 16.72 17.10
C ILE A 134 23.23 17.42 16.78
N ARG A 135 23.79 18.12 17.78
CA ARG A 135 25.14 18.72 17.77
C ARG A 135 25.85 18.27 19.04
N LEU A 136 27.03 17.66 18.89
CA LEU A 136 27.87 17.16 19.97
C LEU A 136 29.20 17.90 19.98
#